data_AF-A0A3S0B436-F1
#
_entry.id   AF-A0A3S0B436-F1
#
_cell.length_a   1.000
_cell.length_b   1.000
_cell.length_c   1.000
_cell.angle_alpha   90.00
_cell.angle_beta   90.00
_cell.angle_gamma   90.00
#
_symmetry.space_group_name_H-M   'P 1'
#
loop_
_entity.id
_entity.type
_entity.pdbx_description
1 polymer ?
#
loop_
_entity_poly.entity_id
_entity_poly.type
_entity_poly.pdbx_seq_one_letter_code
_entity_poly.pdbx_strand_id
1 'polypeptide(L)'
;MNIPLSLIITHFIADFVLQNDWMAHGKSKRFAPLFIHCLIYSSCFLLWGLKFAVFTGILHFIVDFVTSRINIQLWNLQSKHWFFVSIGLDQLVHYVCLAAVFNLI
;
A
#
# COMPACT_ATOMS: atom_id res chain seq x y z
N MET A 1 -22.70 3.10 -3.67
CA MET A 1 -21.68 2.83 -2.64
C MET A 1 -21.03 4.16 -2.27
N ASN A 2 -20.82 4.48 -1.00
CA ASN A 2 -20.18 5.75 -0.61
C ASN A 2 -18.74 5.79 -1.15
N ILE A 3 -18.35 6.89 -1.80
CA ILE A 3 -17.02 7.02 -2.45
C ILE A 3 -15.87 6.64 -1.48
N PRO A 4 -15.83 7.10 -0.21
CA PRO A 4 -14.78 6.69 0.72
C PRO A 4 -14.70 5.17 0.94
N LEU A 5 -15.86 4.50 1.04
CA LEU A 5 -15.92 3.05 1.23
C LEU A 5 -15.37 2.30 0.02
N SER A 6 -15.66 2.78 -1.20
CA SER A 6 -15.12 2.18 -2.42
C SER A 6 -13.61 2.28 -2.54
N LEU A 7 -13.00 3.38 -2.07
CA LEU A 7 -11.55 3.56 -2.03
C LEU A 7 -10.89 2.59 -1.05
N ILE A 8 -11.45 2.44 0.16
CA ILE A 8 -10.93 1.52 1.18
C ILE A 8 -11.05 0.06 0.72
N ILE A 9 -12.17 -0.33 0.14
CA ILE A 9 -12.35 -1.71 -0.38
C ILE A 9 -11.35 -1.98 -1.52
N THR A 10 -11.20 -1.03 -2.45
CA THR A 10 -10.25 -1.17 -3.56
C THR A 10 -8.82 -1.24 -3.04
N HIS A 11 -8.45 -0.43 -2.06
CA HIS A 11 -7.17 -0.49 -1.38
C HIS A 11 -6.92 -1.88 -0.79
N PHE A 12 -7.86 -2.40 -0.01
CA PHE A 12 -7.72 -3.72 0.61
C PHE A 12 -7.50 -4.83 -0.43
N ILE A 13 -8.26 -4.81 -1.53
CA ILE A 13 -8.10 -5.79 -2.62
C ILE A 13 -6.73 -5.63 -3.29
N ALA A 14 -6.37 -4.40 -3.64
CA ALA A 14 -5.14 -4.08 -4.34
C ALA A 14 -3.89 -4.42 -3.50
N ASP A 15 -3.92 -4.09 -2.20
CA ASP A 15 -2.77 -4.16 -1.30
C ASP A 15 -2.60 -5.54 -0.64
N PHE A 16 -3.70 -6.20 -0.24
CA PHE A 16 -3.63 -7.52 0.41
C PHE A 16 -4.00 -8.67 -0.51
N VAL A 17 -5.14 -8.59 -1.20
CA VAL A 17 -5.68 -9.74 -1.94
C VAL A 17 -4.84 -10.05 -3.18
N LEU A 18 -4.39 -9.02 -3.89
CA LEU A 18 -3.58 -9.18 -5.10
C LEU A 18 -2.07 -9.26 -4.82
N GLN A 19 -1.63 -8.92 -3.61
CA GLN A 19 -0.24 -9.07 -3.20
C GLN A 19 0.06 -10.52 -2.79
N ASN A 20 0.63 -11.28 -3.70
CA ASN A 20 1.09 -12.65 -3.45
C ASN A 20 2.33 -12.72 -2.52
N ASP A 21 2.68 -13.95 -2.11
CA ASP A 21 3.79 -14.21 -1.20
C ASP A 21 5.14 -13.68 -1.70
N TRP A 22 5.42 -13.77 -3.01
CA TRP A 22 6.67 -13.28 -3.57
C TRP A 22 6.78 -11.75 -3.42
N MET A 23 5.69 -11.02 -3.64
CA MET A 23 5.62 -9.58 -3.41
C MET A 23 5.80 -9.26 -1.93
N ALA A 24 5.00 -9.88 -1.05
CA ALA A 24 4.99 -9.60 0.38
C ALA A 24 6.35 -9.85 1.06
N HIS A 25 6.99 -10.99 0.77
CA HIS A 25 8.29 -11.34 1.37
C HIS A 25 9.48 -10.65 0.68
N GLY A 26 9.31 -10.26 -0.58
CA GLY A 26 10.36 -9.69 -1.41
C GLY A 26 10.47 -8.16 -1.34
N LYS A 27 9.39 -7.44 -1.01
CA LYS A 27 9.32 -5.97 -1.13
C LYS A 27 10.29 -5.20 -0.24
N SER A 28 10.73 -5.81 0.86
CA SER A 28 11.76 -5.25 1.76
C SER A 28 13.20 -5.58 1.33
N LYS A 29 13.40 -6.53 0.40
CA LYS A 29 14.72 -7.06 0.01
C LYS A 29 15.16 -6.63 -1.38
N ARG A 30 14.21 -6.44 -2.30
CA ARG A 30 14.47 -6.13 -3.72
C ARG A 30 13.45 -5.11 -4.23
N PHE A 31 13.85 -4.35 -5.25
CA PHE A 31 12.96 -3.37 -5.88
C PHE A 31 11.89 -4.01 -6.77
N ALA A 32 12.19 -5.13 -7.45
CA ALA A 32 11.24 -5.74 -8.38
C ALA A 32 9.91 -6.18 -7.72
N PRO A 33 9.90 -6.88 -6.56
CA PRO A 33 8.65 -7.25 -5.89
C PRO A 33 7.81 -6.04 -5.48
N LEU A 34 8.47 -4.99 -4.95
CA LEU A 34 7.81 -3.74 -4.58
C LEU A 34 7.22 -3.03 -5.80
N PHE A 35 8.00 -2.91 -6.87
CA PHE A 35 7.56 -2.21 -8.08
C PHE A 35 6.38 -2.92 -8.76
N ILE A 36 6.42 -4.25 -8.88
CA ILE A 36 5.32 -5.03 -9.46
C ILE A 36 4.06 -4.92 -8.59
N HIS A 37 4.21 -4.97 -7.27
CA HIS A 37 3.09 -4.76 -6.35
C HIS A 37 2.44 -3.39 -6.56
N CYS A 38 3.22 -2.31 -6.59
CA CYS A 38 2.69 -0.96 -6.78
C CYS A 38 2.09 -0.76 -8.18
N LEU A 39 2.59 -1.44 -9.21
CA LEU A 39 1.98 -1.43 -10.54
C LEU A 39 0.61 -2.11 -10.56
N ILE A 40 0.50 -3.30 -9.97
CA ILE A 40 -0.78 -4.02 -9.83
C ILE A 40 -1.75 -3.16 -9.01
N TYR A 41 -1.29 -2.63 -7.87
CA TYR A 41 -2.06 -1.75 -7.02
C TYR A 41 -2.60 -0.53 -7.78
N SER A 42 -1.72 0.19 -8.50
CA SER A 42 -2.09 1.38 -9.27
C SER A 42 -3.12 1.06 -10.35
N SER A 43 -3.02 -0.10 -11.00
CA SER A 43 -3.96 -0.54 -12.04
C SER A 43 -5.41 -0.66 -11.53
N CYS A 44 -5.60 -1.07 -10.27
CA CYS A 44 -6.93 -1.15 -9.65
C CYS A 44 -7.61 0.22 -9.50
N PHE A 45 -6.82 1.29 -9.43
CA PHE A 45 -7.32 2.65 -9.27
C PHE A 45 -7.57 3.39 -10.59
N LEU A 46 -7.34 2.76 -11.75
CA LEU A 46 -7.67 3.35 -13.05
C LEU A 46 -9.15 3.70 -13.22
N LEU A 47 -10.04 3.03 -12.46
CA LEU A 47 -11.47 3.33 -12.42
C LEU A 47 -11.79 4.75 -11.88
N TRP A 48 -10.85 5.37 -11.15
CA TRP A 48 -10.92 6.76 -10.67
C TRP A 48 -10.14 7.75 -11.55
N GLY A 49 -9.62 7.28 -12.68
CA GLY A 49 -8.89 8.08 -13.66
C GLY A 49 -7.37 7.93 -13.58
N LEU A 50 -6.71 8.17 -14.71
CA LEU A 50 -5.26 7.96 -14.87
C LEU A 50 -4.44 8.80 -13.89
N LYS A 51 -4.79 10.08 -13.70
CA LYS A 51 -4.09 10.97 -12.76
C LYS A 51 -4.15 10.42 -11.34
N PHE A 52 -5.35 10.05 -10.89
CA PHE A 52 -5.57 9.48 -9.57
C PHE A 52 -4.74 8.20 -9.38
N ALA A 53 -4.83 7.25 -10.32
CA ALA A 53 -4.08 6.00 -10.28
C ALA A 53 -2.55 6.21 -10.19
N VAL A 54 -2.01 7.16 -10.96
CA VAL A 54 -0.57 7.47 -10.96
C VAL A 54 -0.13 8.09 -9.64
N PHE A 55 -0.83 9.13 -9.14
CA PHE A 55 -0.45 9.78 -7.89
C PHE A 55 -0.59 8.85 -6.69
N THR A 56 -1.68 8.09 -6.59
CA THR A 56 -1.86 7.08 -5.55
C THR A 56 -0.80 5.99 -5.66
N GLY A 57 -0.47 5.51 -6.85
CA GLY A 57 0.58 4.50 -7.06
C GLY A 57 1.97 4.98 -6.60
N ILE A 58 2.33 6.24 -6.87
CA ILE A 58 3.59 6.84 -6.42
C ILE A 58 3.63 6.94 -4.89
N LEU A 59 2.57 7.47 -4.27
CA LEU A 59 2.51 7.59 -2.81
C LEU A 59 2.55 6.22 -2.14
N HIS A 60 1.79 5.26 -2.66
CA HIS A 60 1.78 3.89 -2.17
C HIS A 60 3.18 3.26 -2.25
N PHE A 61 3.91 3.41 -3.37
CA PHE A 61 5.29 2.96 -3.48
C PHE A 61 6.22 3.57 -2.42
N ILE A 62 6.09 4.87 -2.14
CA ILE A 62 6.92 5.56 -1.13
C ILE A 62 6.63 5.01 0.27
N VAL A 63 5.36 4.87 0.62
CA VAL A 63 4.93 4.35 1.92
C VAL A 63 5.44 2.92 2.09
N ASP A 64 5.15 2.04 1.13
CA ASP A 64 5.59 0.65 1.15
C ASP A 64 7.10 0.50 1.14
N PHE A 65 7.81 1.38 0.43
CA PHE A 65 9.26 1.42 0.48
C PHE A 65 9.72 1.60 1.91
N VAL A 66 9.16 2.51 2.70
CA VAL A 66 9.59 2.74 4.08
C VAL A 66 9.06 1.65 5.03
N THR A 67 7.75 1.41 5.04
CA THR A 67 7.07 0.57 6.05
C THR A 67 7.51 -0.88 5.96
N SER A 68 7.77 -1.42 4.76
CA SER A 68 8.23 -2.81 4.63
C SER A 68 9.62 -3.05 5.23
N ARG A 69 10.51 -2.05 5.27
CA ARG A 69 11.82 -2.17 5.94
C ARG A 69 11.69 -2.06 7.47
N ILE A 70 10.74 -1.26 7.95
CA ILE A 70 10.40 -1.22 9.38
C ILE A 70 9.80 -2.56 9.82
N ASN A 71 8.82 -3.08 9.05
CA ASN A 71 8.12 -4.32 9.36
C ASN A 71 9.06 -5.53 9.42
N ILE A 72 10.02 -5.65 8.48
CA ILE A 72 10.99 -6.76 8.53
C ILE A 72 11.92 -6.65 9.75
N GLN A 73 12.30 -5.43 10.17
CA GLN A 73 13.09 -5.23 11.39
C GLN A 73 12.31 -5.64 12.63
N LEU A 74 11.05 -5.21 12.75
CA LEU A 74 10.18 -5.56 13.88
C LEU A 74 9.89 -7.06 13.95
N TRP A 75 9.70 -7.70 12.79
CA TRP A 75 9.55 -9.15 12.67
C TRP A 75 10.81 -9.89 13.16
N ASN A 76 11.99 -9.47 12.70
CA ASN A 76 13.26 -10.08 13.11
C ASN A 76 13.55 -9.89 14.60
N LEU A 77 13.14 -8.75 15.18
CA LEU A 77 13.22 -8.46 16.61
C LEU A 77 12.17 -9.22 17.44
N GLN A 78 11.28 -10.01 16.82
CA GLN A 78 10.16 -10.70 17.47
C GLN A 78 9.22 -9.74 18.23
N SER A 79 9.18 -8.47 17.83
CA SER A 79 8.41 -7.41 18.47
C SER A 79 6.96 -7.41 17.94
N LYS A 80 6.19 -8.45 18.31
CA LYS A 80 4.87 -8.74 17.72
C LYS A 80 3.89 -7.57 17.84
N HIS A 81 3.79 -6.94 19.02
CA HIS A 81 2.88 -5.82 19.22
C HIS A 81 3.21 -4.67 18.26
N TRP A 82 4.47 -4.23 18.23
CA TRP A 82 4.91 -3.13 17.39
C TRP A 82 4.85 -3.48 15.90
N PHE A 83 5.06 -4.74 15.52
CA PHE A 83 4.84 -5.21 14.16
C PHE A 83 3.40 -4.97 13.70
N PHE A 84 2.40 -5.36 14.50
CA PHE A 84 1.00 -5.09 14.17
C PHE A 84 0.63 -3.60 14.23
N VAL A 85 1.21 -2.83 15.16
CA VAL A 85 1.04 -1.37 15.19
C VAL A 85 1.58 -0.73 13.90
N SER A 86 2.75 -1.17 13.43
CA SER A 86 3.36 -0.69 12.19
C SER A 86 2.52 -1.04 10.95
N ILE A 87 1.92 -2.24 10.89
CA ILE A 87 0.94 -2.59 9.84
C ILE A 87 -0.29 -1.69 9.93
N GLY A 88 -0.82 -1.42 11.13
CA GLY A 88 -1.96 -0.51 11.29
C GLY A 88 -1.64 0.91 10.83
N LEU A 89 -0.44 1.40 11.15
CA LEU A 89 0.05 2.71 10.71
C LEU A 89 0.21 2.77 9.19
N ASP A 90 0.77 1.73 8.58
CA ASP A 90 0.91 1.58 7.13
C ASP A 90 -0.44 1.77 6.42
N GLN A 91 -1.46 1.05 6.87
CA GLN A 91 -2.83 1.18 6.33
C GLN A 91 -3.41 2.58 6.52
N LEU A 92 -3.24 3.17 7.70
CA LEU A 92 -3.71 4.53 7.99
C LEU A 92 -3.07 5.55 7.03
N VAL A 93 -1.76 5.46 6.81
CA VAL A 93 -1.05 6.38 5.91
C VAL A 93 -1.54 6.23 4.48
N HIS A 94 -1.75 5.00 4.00
CA HIS A 94 -2.32 4.78 2.66
C HIS A 94 -3.73 5.37 2.52
N TYR A 95 -4.60 5.23 3.53
CA TYR A 95 -5.92 5.86 3.52
C TYR A 95 -5.85 7.39 3.52
N VAL A 96 -4.92 7.97 4.29
CA VAL A 96 -4.67 9.42 4.27
C VAL A 96 -4.20 9.86 2.88
N CYS A 97 -3.30 9.11 2.23
CA CYS A 97 -2.85 9.40 0.86
C CYS A 97 -4.01 9.32 -0.15
N LEU A 98 -4.85 8.28 -0.08
CA LEU A 98 -6.03 8.15 -0.93
C LEU A 98 -6.98 9.34 -0.76
N ALA A 99 -7.30 9.71 0.48
CA ALA A 99 -8.14 10.85 0.78
C ALA A 99 -7.52 12.15 0.28
N ALA A 100 -6.22 12.36 0.48
CA ALA A 100 -5.53 13.57 0.03
C ALA A 100 -5.56 13.69 -1.51
N VAL A 101 -5.21 12.63 -2.24
CA VAL A 101 -5.24 12.63 -3.71
C VAL A 101 -6.66 12.84 -4.23
N PHE A 102 -7.66 12.19 -3.61
CA PHE A 102 -9.07 12.29 -4.03
C PHE A 102 -9.65 13.70 -3.85
N ASN A 103 -9.19 14.44 -2.85
CA ASN A 103 -9.64 15.81 -2.62
C ASN A 103 -8.90 16.85 -3.49
N LEU A 104 -7.78 16.49 -4.11
CA LEU A 104 -6.95 17.40 -4.92
C LEU A 104 -7.19 17.26 -6.43
N ILE A 105 -7.82 16.16 -6.88
CA ILE A 105 -8.03 15.81 -8.30
C ILE A 105 -9.50 15.49 -8.51
#